data_AF-A0A7K5WCT1-F1
#
_entry.id   AF-A0A7K5WCT1-F1
#
_cell.length_a   1.000
_cell.length_b   1.000
_cell.length_c   1.000
_cell.angle_alpha   90.00
_cell.angle_beta   90.00
_cell.angle_gamma   90.00
#
_symmetry.space_group_name_H-M   'P 1'
#
loop_
_entity.id
_entity.type
_entity.pdbx_description
1 polymer ?
#
loop_
_entity_poly.entity_id
_entity_poly.type
_entity_poly.pdbx_seq_one_letter_code
_entity_poly.pdbx_strand_id
1 'polypeptide(L)'
;EPHFVQVLPYGPYVYFFFREVAVELSALGKVLVARVARVCRNDRGGSPRVLERRWTSFLKVRLQCSVPGDTVFYFDVLEAVTPPQTLHGRPAVLALFGTQPNSIPGSAVCAFYLADVERSFEGPFAEPRGATWTPVPEDRVPQPRPGCCAGMGPAAGVVTSGDFPDETLLFAKEHPLLHGAVGPAGGRPLFTHTGTRLTQLAVDTGAGPRGNHTVLFLGAEDGRVLKVLAAAQHPEAPQPAGGTLAPGDTRELGDSRDSSAKTLLLEEISLYDPGRQACKGTRMCEVMEVSKGTRAWQGTGAHTGTGTRMAAAFPCPCRSCLAARDPYCVWLPSRGCVPFSEDLPSGFQQDMEGSLGISGTCRGDAGGSDKDGDLAHGVRHSGPGAEATVPVPVLVGCLLGAFALGALATGLVATCCQLPAVPKAPPEPP
;
A
#
# COMPACT_ATOMS: atom_id res chain seq x y z
N GLU A 1 -15.53 -14.66 5.49
CA GLU A 1 -14.51 -15.20 4.56
C GLU A 1 -13.22 -14.39 4.70
N PRO A 2 -12.41 -14.62 5.76
CA PRO A 2 -11.14 -13.93 5.91
C PRO A 2 -10.03 -14.61 5.09
N HIS A 3 -9.10 -13.80 4.58
CA HIS A 3 -7.83 -14.25 4.02
C HIS A 3 -6.69 -13.70 4.87
N PHE A 4 -6.04 -14.58 5.64
CA PHE A 4 -4.94 -14.21 6.53
C PHE A 4 -3.65 -13.94 5.76
N VAL A 5 -2.95 -12.88 6.16
CA VAL A 5 -1.74 -12.39 5.49
C VAL A 5 -0.52 -12.48 6.41
N GLN A 6 -0.64 -12.05 7.66
CA GLN A 6 0.47 -12.04 8.61
C GLN A 6 0.01 -12.19 10.05
N VAL A 7 0.84 -12.79 10.90
CA VAL A 7 0.65 -12.86 12.34
C VAL A 7 1.93 -12.43 13.03
N LEU A 8 1.86 -11.51 13.99
CA LEU A 8 3.04 -11.08 14.74
C LEU A 8 2.75 -10.92 16.24
N PRO A 9 3.66 -11.43 17.10
CA PRO A 9 3.60 -11.20 18.54
C PRO A 9 4.15 -9.79 18.87
N TYR A 10 3.37 -8.94 19.54
CA TYR A 10 3.85 -7.65 20.07
C TYR A 10 3.20 -7.31 21.42
N GLY A 11 4.03 -6.93 22.41
CA GLY A 11 3.56 -6.70 23.78
C GLY A 11 2.82 -7.91 24.38
N PRO A 12 1.71 -7.72 25.12
CA PRO A 12 0.91 -8.81 25.67
C PRO A 12 -0.05 -9.45 24.65
N TYR A 13 -0.01 -9.02 23.38
CA TYR A 13 -0.95 -9.42 22.34
C TYR A 13 -0.29 -10.24 21.22
N VAL A 14 -1.14 -10.92 20.45
CA VAL A 14 -0.83 -11.42 19.10
C VAL A 14 -1.71 -10.67 18.12
N TYR A 15 -1.11 -10.08 17.10
CA TYR A 15 -1.80 -9.33 16.06
C TYR A 15 -1.95 -10.17 14.80
N PHE A 16 -3.14 -10.14 14.20
CA PHE A 16 -3.49 -10.83 12.97
C PHE A 16 -3.83 -9.80 11.90
N PHE A 17 -3.15 -9.85 10.77
CA PHE A 17 -3.39 -9.02 9.61
C PHE A 17 -4.05 -9.86 8.53
N PHE A 18 -5.19 -9.41 8.05
CA PHE A 18 -5.99 -10.16 7.09
C PHE A 18 -6.90 -9.21 6.30
N ARG A 19 -7.51 -9.73 5.25
CA ARG A 19 -8.62 -9.07 4.54
C ARG A 19 -9.89 -9.89 4.68
N GLU A 20 -11.04 -9.24 4.71
CA GLU A 20 -12.34 -9.89 4.77
C GLU A 20 -13.40 -9.06 4.04
N VAL A 21 -14.58 -9.64 3.80
CA VAL A 21 -15.76 -8.88 3.36
C VAL A 21 -16.24 -8.00 4.52
N ALA A 22 -16.33 -6.68 4.29
CA ALA A 22 -16.75 -5.69 5.27
C ALA A 22 -18.26 -5.76 5.51
N VAL A 23 -18.66 -6.16 6.72
CA VAL A 23 -20.06 -6.13 7.15
C VAL A 23 -20.59 -4.71 7.28
N GLU A 24 -19.70 -3.78 7.63
CA GLU A 24 -20.01 -2.36 7.80
C GLU A 24 -20.23 -1.60 6.50
N LEU A 25 -19.85 -2.18 5.37
CA LEU A 25 -20.04 -1.63 4.03
C LEU A 25 -21.05 -2.45 3.21
N SER A 26 -21.88 -3.28 3.87
CA SER A 26 -22.84 -4.16 3.19
C SER A 26 -23.84 -3.41 2.30
N ALA A 27 -24.15 -2.14 2.60
CA ALA A 27 -24.98 -1.27 1.75
C ALA A 27 -24.34 -0.96 0.39
N LEU A 28 -23.00 -1.08 0.27
CA LEU A 28 -22.24 -0.92 -0.97
C LEU A 28 -22.00 -2.25 -1.70
N GLY A 29 -22.52 -3.36 -1.17
CA GLY A 29 -22.30 -4.70 -1.68
C GLY A 29 -21.12 -5.42 -1.00
N LYS A 30 -20.53 -6.39 -1.70
CA LYS A 30 -19.40 -7.17 -1.19
C LYS A 30 -18.09 -6.42 -1.41
N VAL A 31 -17.64 -5.68 -0.40
CA VAL A 31 -16.38 -4.92 -0.42
C VAL A 31 -15.35 -5.62 0.47
N LEU A 32 -14.18 -5.95 -0.07
CA LEU A 32 -13.05 -6.42 0.75
C LEU A 32 -12.41 -5.25 1.48
N VAL A 33 -12.05 -5.42 2.75
CA VAL A 33 -11.26 -4.46 3.53
C VAL A 33 -10.13 -5.15 4.28
N ALA A 34 -9.05 -4.39 4.50
CA ALA A 34 -7.94 -4.80 5.34
C ALA A 34 -8.27 -4.61 6.82
N ARG A 35 -7.82 -5.57 7.64
CA ARG A 35 -8.01 -5.60 9.08
C ARG A 35 -6.70 -5.87 9.79
N VAL A 36 -6.60 -5.29 10.98
CA VAL A 36 -5.75 -5.81 12.05
C VAL A 36 -6.67 -6.23 13.19
N ALA A 37 -6.46 -7.44 13.70
CA ALA A 37 -7.08 -7.94 14.92
C ALA A 37 -6.03 -8.22 15.98
N ARG A 38 -6.44 -8.24 17.25
CA ARG A 38 -5.58 -8.66 18.36
C ARG A 38 -6.29 -9.66 19.26
N VAL A 39 -5.50 -10.52 19.92
CA VAL A 39 -5.91 -11.36 21.05
C VAL A 39 -4.85 -11.29 22.15
N CYS A 40 -5.26 -11.41 23.40
CA CYS A 40 -4.35 -11.53 24.54
C CYS A 40 -3.61 -12.87 24.49
N ARG A 41 -2.30 -12.86 24.71
CA ARG A 41 -1.49 -14.10 24.74
C ARG A 41 -1.86 -15.04 25.88
N ASN A 42 -2.37 -14.49 26.98
CA ASN A 42 -2.78 -15.23 28.17
C ASN A 42 -4.28 -15.57 28.17
N ASP A 43 -5.00 -15.39 27.05
CA ASP A 43 -6.41 -15.75 26.93
C ASP A 43 -6.58 -17.27 27.06
N ARG A 44 -7.45 -17.69 27.99
CA ARG A 44 -7.74 -19.10 28.33
C ARG A 44 -9.16 -19.52 27.93
N GLY A 45 -9.90 -18.65 27.25
CA GLY A 45 -11.32 -18.83 26.98
C GLY A 45 -12.20 -18.21 28.05
N GLY A 46 -13.50 -18.10 27.75
CA GLY A 46 -14.49 -17.49 28.63
C GLY A 46 -15.03 -18.44 29.69
N SER A 47 -16.04 -17.97 30.42
CA SER A 47 -16.74 -18.74 31.44
C SER A 47 -17.46 -19.94 30.83
N PRO A 48 -17.87 -20.95 31.62
CA PRO A 48 -18.69 -22.06 31.13
C PRO A 48 -20.02 -21.62 30.51
N ARG A 49 -20.48 -20.39 30.77
CA ARG A 49 -21.74 -19.84 30.25
C ARG A 49 -21.53 -19.07 28.95
N VAL A 50 -20.39 -18.39 28.79
CA VAL A 50 -20.14 -17.48 27.66
C VAL A 50 -18.72 -17.64 27.15
N LEU A 51 -18.57 -17.84 25.83
CA LEU A 51 -17.28 -17.98 25.15
C LEU A 51 -16.39 -19.12 25.70
N GLU A 52 -16.99 -20.19 26.22
CA GLU A 52 -16.23 -21.38 26.63
C GLU A 52 -15.36 -21.89 25.46
N ARG A 53 -14.04 -22.00 25.70
CA ARG A 53 -13.02 -22.40 24.71
C ARG A 53 -12.95 -21.50 23.46
N ARG A 54 -13.41 -20.25 23.54
CA ARG A 54 -13.34 -19.24 22.48
C ARG A 54 -12.60 -18.01 22.99
N TRP A 55 -11.97 -17.26 22.09
CA TRP A 55 -11.29 -16.01 22.45
C TRP A 55 -12.24 -15.04 23.18
N THR A 56 -11.77 -14.48 24.29
CA THR A 56 -12.46 -13.45 25.08
C THR A 56 -11.96 -12.05 24.76
N SER A 57 -10.80 -11.97 24.09
CA SER A 57 -10.08 -10.74 23.82
C SER A 57 -9.99 -10.37 22.34
N PHE A 58 -10.69 -11.11 21.46
CA PHE A 58 -10.66 -10.87 20.02
C PHE A 58 -11.36 -9.55 19.66
N LEU A 59 -10.59 -8.59 19.16
CA LEU A 59 -11.07 -7.36 18.57
C LEU A 59 -10.41 -7.14 17.22
N LYS A 60 -11.11 -6.49 16.30
CA LYS A 60 -10.58 -6.08 14.98
C LYS A 60 -10.94 -4.64 14.63
N VAL A 61 -10.08 -4.00 13.85
CA VAL A 61 -10.26 -2.64 13.33
C VAL A 61 -9.79 -2.57 11.88
N ARG A 62 -10.34 -1.62 11.11
CA ARG A 62 -9.95 -1.41 9.71
C ARG A 62 -8.54 -0.81 9.62
N LEU A 63 -7.72 -1.33 8.70
CA LEU A 63 -6.51 -0.65 8.23
C LEU A 63 -6.88 0.15 6.97
N GLN A 64 -6.52 1.42 6.93
CA GLN A 64 -6.85 2.31 5.82
C GLN A 64 -5.58 2.80 5.13
N CYS A 65 -5.35 2.35 3.90
CA CYS A 65 -4.31 2.88 3.03
C CYS A 65 -4.98 3.71 1.93
N SER A 66 -4.81 5.03 1.96
CA SER A 66 -5.52 5.93 1.05
C SER A 66 -4.66 7.10 0.60
N VAL A 67 -4.84 7.52 -0.65
CA VAL A 67 -4.24 8.75 -1.18
C VAL A 67 -5.18 9.92 -0.85
N PRO A 68 -4.71 10.95 -0.12
CA PRO A 68 -5.50 12.14 0.16
C PRO A 68 -5.70 12.99 -1.11
N GLY A 69 -6.77 13.76 -1.14
CA GLY A 69 -7.13 14.68 -2.23
C GLY A 69 -8.58 15.15 -2.10
N ASP A 70 -9.07 15.95 -3.05
CA ASP A 70 -10.48 16.38 -3.11
C ASP A 70 -11.44 15.18 -3.09
N THR A 71 -10.99 14.08 -3.68
CA THR A 71 -11.60 12.76 -3.53
C THR A 71 -10.56 11.78 -3.00
N VAL A 72 -10.93 11.03 -1.96
CA VAL A 72 -10.02 10.06 -1.32
C VAL A 72 -10.07 8.75 -2.10
N PHE A 73 -8.89 8.25 -2.49
CA PHE A 73 -8.76 6.94 -3.15
C PHE A 73 -8.22 5.89 -2.18
N TYR A 74 -8.90 4.74 -2.07
CA TYR A 74 -8.59 3.68 -1.11
C TYR A 74 -7.98 2.45 -1.78
N PHE A 75 -6.96 1.88 -1.14
CA PHE A 75 -6.43 0.54 -1.41
C PHE A 75 -6.85 -0.37 -0.26
N ASP A 76 -7.88 -1.19 -0.48
CA ASP A 76 -8.52 -1.94 0.60
C ASP A 76 -8.10 -3.42 0.67
N VAL A 77 -7.47 -3.95 -0.38
CA VAL A 77 -7.12 -5.38 -0.46
C VAL A 77 -5.72 -5.58 0.10
N LEU A 78 -5.58 -6.10 1.32
CA LEU A 78 -4.27 -6.37 1.93
C LEU A 78 -3.59 -7.57 1.28
N GLU A 79 -2.38 -7.41 0.74
CA GLU A 79 -1.61 -8.49 0.08
C GLU A 79 -0.43 -9.00 0.90
N ALA A 80 0.35 -8.11 1.53
CA ALA A 80 1.52 -8.51 2.33
C ALA A 80 1.73 -7.56 3.52
N VAL A 81 2.32 -8.06 4.61
CA VAL A 81 2.71 -7.26 5.79
C VAL A 81 4.06 -7.71 6.31
N THR A 82 4.97 -6.76 6.53
CA THR A 82 6.30 -7.04 7.07
C THR A 82 6.25 -7.38 8.57
N PRO A 83 7.27 -8.07 9.11
CA PRO A 83 7.57 -8.01 10.52
C PRO A 83 7.79 -6.55 10.99
N PRO A 84 7.70 -6.25 12.29
CA PRO A 84 8.00 -4.93 12.82
C PRO A 84 9.37 -4.42 12.38
N GLN A 85 9.40 -3.23 11.78
CA GLN A 85 10.59 -2.50 11.38
C GLN A 85 10.72 -1.22 12.19
N THR A 86 11.93 -0.70 12.32
CA THR A 86 12.13 0.66 12.84
C THR A 86 12.02 1.65 11.70
N LEU A 87 10.98 2.49 11.70
CA LEU A 87 10.75 3.57 10.73
C LEU A 87 10.78 4.90 11.47
N HIS A 88 11.70 5.79 11.10
CA HIS A 88 11.90 7.09 11.77
C HIS A 88 12.02 6.97 13.31
N GLY A 89 12.76 5.96 13.77
CA GLY A 89 12.97 5.69 15.20
C GLY A 89 11.78 5.07 15.94
N ARG A 90 10.69 4.72 15.26
CA ARG A 90 9.50 4.11 15.87
C ARG A 90 9.19 2.73 15.28
N PRO A 91 8.72 1.76 16.08
CA PRO A 91 8.25 0.47 15.57
C PRO A 91 7.03 0.65 14.65
N ALA A 92 7.11 0.11 13.44
CA ALA A 92 6.07 0.16 12.43
C ALA A 92 6.00 -1.15 11.65
N VAL A 93 4.83 -1.46 11.11
CA VAL A 93 4.67 -2.48 10.06
C VAL A 93 4.48 -1.78 8.72
N LEU A 94 5.04 -2.34 7.66
CA LEU A 94 4.75 -1.90 6.31
C LEU A 94 3.86 -2.94 5.65
N ALA A 95 2.88 -2.48 4.89
CA ALA A 95 1.87 -3.32 4.30
C ALA A 95 1.60 -2.91 2.85
N LEU A 96 1.45 -3.93 2.01
CA LEU A 96 1.11 -3.80 0.61
C LEU A 96 -0.39 -4.00 0.44
N PHE A 97 -1.02 -3.06 -0.25
CA PHE A 97 -2.45 -3.05 -0.54
C PHE A 97 -2.67 -3.02 -2.05
N GLY A 98 -3.80 -3.56 -2.47
CA GLY A 98 -4.31 -3.51 -3.83
C GLY A 98 -5.71 -2.88 -3.91
N THR A 99 -6.12 -2.56 -5.13
CA THR A 99 -7.51 -2.27 -5.46
C THR A 99 -8.34 -3.57 -5.50
N GLN A 100 -9.67 -3.43 -5.46
CA GLN A 100 -10.60 -4.56 -5.55
C GLN A 100 -10.31 -5.44 -6.80
N PRO A 101 -10.58 -6.76 -6.77
CA PRO A 101 -10.24 -7.68 -7.85
C PRO A 101 -10.77 -7.27 -9.24
N ASN A 102 -11.99 -6.76 -9.31
CA ASN A 102 -12.68 -6.36 -10.55
C ASN A 102 -12.51 -4.87 -10.90
N SER A 103 -11.50 -4.20 -10.33
CA SER A 103 -11.19 -2.80 -10.59
C SER A 103 -9.89 -2.66 -11.39
N ILE A 104 -9.58 -1.45 -11.83
CA ILE A 104 -8.28 -1.13 -12.44
C ILE A 104 -7.16 -1.53 -11.45
N PRO A 105 -6.18 -2.35 -11.85
CA PRO A 105 -5.09 -2.77 -10.98
C PRO A 105 -4.29 -1.58 -10.48
N GLY A 106 -4.32 -1.39 -9.16
CA GLY A 106 -3.52 -0.43 -8.45
C GLY A 106 -2.99 -1.06 -7.16
N SER A 107 -1.77 -0.71 -6.79
CA SER A 107 -1.11 -1.17 -5.57
C SER A 107 -0.54 0.02 -4.80
N ALA A 108 -0.47 -0.10 -3.47
CA ALA A 108 0.11 0.91 -2.60
C ALA A 108 0.83 0.29 -1.40
N VAL A 109 1.93 0.91 -0.98
CA VAL A 109 2.64 0.54 0.25
C VAL A 109 2.37 1.59 1.30
N CYS A 110 1.75 1.21 2.40
CA CYS A 110 1.54 2.06 3.57
C CYS A 110 2.34 1.53 4.77
N ALA A 111 2.80 2.44 5.62
CA ALA A 111 3.37 2.09 6.92
C ALA A 111 2.38 2.41 8.03
N PHE A 112 2.37 1.65 9.12
CA PHE A 112 1.52 1.89 10.29
C PHE A 112 2.37 1.77 11.55
N TYR A 113 2.43 2.83 12.36
CA TYR A 113 3.12 2.76 13.65
C TYR A 113 2.35 1.82 14.58
N LEU A 114 3.07 0.94 15.27
CA LEU A 114 2.45 0.00 16.20
C LEU A 114 1.73 0.71 17.35
N ALA A 115 2.22 1.89 17.76
CA ALA A 115 1.56 2.72 18.77
C ALA A 115 0.17 3.22 18.31
N ASP A 116 -0.01 3.54 17.02
CA ASP A 116 -1.30 3.99 16.49
C ASP A 116 -2.26 2.81 16.34
N VAL A 117 -1.73 1.63 15.96
CA VAL A 117 -2.48 0.37 15.99
C VAL A 117 -2.95 0.06 17.41
N GLU A 118 -2.08 0.12 18.41
CA GLU A 118 -2.43 -0.13 19.81
C GLU A 118 -3.51 0.83 20.33
N ARG A 119 -3.35 2.13 20.07
CA ARG A 119 -4.33 3.16 20.45
C ARG A 119 -5.70 2.92 19.80
N SER A 120 -5.75 2.45 18.57
CA SER A 120 -7.02 2.18 17.89
C SER A 120 -7.86 1.13 18.61
N PHE A 121 -7.23 0.20 19.34
CA PHE A 121 -7.94 -0.80 20.13
C PHE A 121 -8.49 -0.30 21.48
N GLU A 122 -8.15 0.93 21.86
CA GLU A 122 -8.78 1.65 22.98
C GLU A 122 -9.97 2.50 22.51
N GLY A 123 -10.20 2.57 21.19
CA GLY A 123 -11.30 3.29 20.58
C GLY A 123 -12.67 2.67 20.80
N PRO A 124 -13.74 3.36 20.38
CA PRO A 124 -15.12 2.90 20.57
C PRO A 124 -15.42 1.65 19.75
N PHE A 125 -16.29 0.79 20.27
CA PHE A 125 -16.83 -0.34 19.54
C PHE A 125 -17.78 0.12 18.44
N ALA A 126 -17.95 -0.66 17.39
CA ALA A 126 -18.91 -0.38 16.33
C ALA A 126 -20.18 -1.22 16.51
N GLU A 127 -21.34 -0.60 16.37
CA GLU A 127 -22.62 -1.29 16.33
C GLU A 127 -23.44 -0.89 15.10
N PRO A 128 -24.24 -1.80 14.53
CA PRO A 128 -25.13 -1.47 13.43
C PRO A 128 -26.30 -0.62 13.93
N ARG A 129 -26.54 0.51 13.26
CA ARG A 129 -27.70 1.38 13.43
C ARG A 129 -28.40 1.57 12.08
N GLY A 130 -29.37 0.71 11.81
CA GLY A 130 -30.00 0.61 10.50
C GLY A 130 -28.99 0.15 9.44
N ALA A 131 -28.81 0.96 8.39
CA ALA A 131 -27.84 0.70 7.32
C ALA A 131 -26.42 1.22 7.61
N THR A 132 -26.22 1.92 8.72
CA THR A 132 -24.93 2.54 9.09
C THR A 132 -24.33 1.88 10.33
N TRP A 133 -23.03 2.05 10.55
CA TRP A 133 -22.35 1.56 11.74
C TRP A 133 -21.87 2.75 12.58
N THR A 134 -22.32 2.81 13.83
CA THR A 134 -22.07 3.94 14.74
C THR A 134 -21.19 3.52 15.92
N PRO A 135 -20.45 4.46 16.54
CA PRO A 135 -19.71 4.14 17.75
C PRO A 135 -20.66 3.85 18.92
N VAL A 136 -20.39 2.78 19.66
CA VAL A 136 -21.09 2.45 20.91
C VAL A 136 -20.69 3.50 21.97
N PRO A 137 -21.67 4.14 22.65
CA PRO A 137 -21.40 5.05 23.76
C PRO A 137 -20.63 4.37 24.90
N GLU A 138 -19.67 5.07 25.50
CA GLU A 138 -18.77 4.50 26.52
C GLU A 138 -19.50 4.09 27.81
N ASP A 139 -20.60 4.75 28.16
CA ASP A 139 -21.47 4.41 29.30
C ASP A 139 -22.17 3.05 29.14
N ARG A 140 -22.27 2.53 27.92
CA ARG A 140 -22.79 1.19 27.62
C ARG A 140 -21.70 0.11 27.58
N VAL A 141 -20.43 0.47 27.72
CA VAL A 141 -19.32 -0.50 27.68
C VAL A 141 -19.13 -1.07 29.09
N PRO A 142 -19.25 -2.39 29.28
CA PRO A 142 -19.13 -3.00 30.60
C PRO A 142 -17.70 -2.95 31.13
N GLN A 143 -17.56 -3.13 32.46
CA GLN A 143 -16.27 -3.18 33.14
C GLN A 143 -16.00 -4.58 33.73
N PRO A 144 -14.76 -5.12 33.62
CA PRO A 144 -13.62 -4.55 32.89
C PRO A 144 -13.87 -4.44 31.39
N ARG A 145 -13.23 -3.46 30.73
CA ARG A 145 -13.42 -3.19 29.29
C ARG A 145 -13.16 -4.45 28.45
N PRO A 146 -14.10 -4.86 27.58
CA PRO A 146 -13.91 -5.96 26.64
C PRO A 146 -12.63 -5.81 25.81
N GLY A 147 -11.85 -6.89 25.68
CA GLY A 147 -10.57 -6.88 24.97
C GLY A 147 -9.33 -6.60 25.83
N CYS A 148 -9.48 -6.25 27.11
CA CYS A 148 -8.36 -6.20 28.06
C CYS A 148 -7.88 -7.60 28.45
N CYS A 149 -6.59 -7.73 28.79
CA CYS A 149 -6.02 -9.01 29.22
C CYS A 149 -6.21 -9.22 30.72
N ALA A 150 -6.63 -10.42 31.14
CA ALA A 150 -6.73 -10.79 32.55
C ALA A 150 -5.38 -10.57 33.28
N GLY A 151 -5.43 -10.01 34.49
CA GLY A 151 -4.27 -9.69 35.30
C GLY A 151 -3.51 -8.44 34.88
N MET A 152 -4.04 -7.64 33.94
CA MET A 152 -3.37 -6.44 33.42
C MET A 152 -4.29 -5.22 33.38
N GLY A 153 -3.72 -4.04 33.68
CA GLY A 153 -4.39 -2.75 33.51
C GLY A 153 -5.78 -2.71 34.19
N PRO A 154 -6.85 -2.32 33.47
CA PRO A 154 -8.21 -2.29 34.00
C PRO A 154 -8.75 -3.65 34.50
N ALA A 155 -8.14 -4.76 34.08
CA ALA A 155 -8.50 -6.12 34.47
C ALA A 155 -7.49 -6.76 35.43
N ALA A 156 -6.72 -5.96 36.19
CA ALA A 156 -5.73 -6.46 37.16
C ALA A 156 -6.34 -7.38 38.24
N GLY A 157 -7.62 -7.18 38.60
CA GLY A 157 -8.33 -8.02 39.55
C GLY A 157 -8.86 -9.35 38.99
N VAL A 158 -8.78 -9.56 37.67
CA VAL A 158 -9.26 -10.78 37.01
C VAL A 158 -8.11 -11.77 36.86
N VAL A 159 -8.23 -12.97 37.42
CA VAL A 159 -7.14 -13.96 37.48
C VAL A 159 -6.96 -14.65 36.13
N THR A 160 -8.04 -15.21 35.57
CA THR A 160 -8.06 -15.80 34.22
C THR A 160 -9.20 -15.23 33.39
N SER A 161 -9.11 -15.31 32.06
CA SER A 161 -10.17 -14.82 31.17
C SER A 161 -11.53 -15.51 31.38
N GLY A 162 -11.55 -16.69 31.98
CA GLY A 162 -12.78 -17.39 32.36
C GLY A 162 -13.52 -16.72 33.52
N ASP A 163 -12.84 -15.87 34.30
CA ASP A 163 -13.38 -15.16 35.46
C ASP A 163 -13.95 -13.78 35.08
N PHE A 164 -13.90 -13.38 33.80
CA PHE A 164 -14.57 -12.15 33.37
C PHE A 164 -16.08 -12.24 33.61
N PRO A 165 -16.74 -11.13 33.99
CA PRO A 165 -18.19 -11.08 34.11
C PRO A 165 -18.88 -11.50 32.80
N ASP A 166 -19.99 -12.22 32.91
CA ASP A 166 -20.73 -12.69 31.73
C ASP A 166 -21.16 -11.53 30.82
N GLU A 167 -21.48 -10.36 31.39
CA GLU A 167 -21.81 -9.14 30.64
C GLU A 167 -20.64 -8.69 29.74
N THR A 168 -19.42 -8.64 30.28
CA THR A 168 -18.21 -8.34 29.51
C THR A 168 -17.99 -9.35 28.39
N LEU A 169 -18.18 -10.64 28.67
CA LEU A 169 -18.00 -11.71 27.68
C LEU A 169 -19.08 -11.70 26.58
N LEU A 170 -20.34 -11.42 26.94
CA LEU A 170 -21.43 -11.27 25.98
C LEU A 170 -21.20 -10.05 25.08
N PHE A 171 -20.81 -8.92 25.68
CA PHE A 171 -20.48 -7.72 24.92
C PHE A 171 -19.33 -7.99 23.94
N ALA A 172 -18.25 -8.63 24.38
CA ALA A 172 -17.10 -8.98 23.53
C ALA A 172 -17.50 -9.87 22.36
N LYS A 173 -18.41 -10.82 22.60
CA LYS A 173 -18.94 -11.73 21.56
C LYS A 173 -19.76 -10.97 20.50
N GLU A 174 -20.52 -9.96 20.92
CA GLU A 174 -21.43 -9.21 20.05
C GLU A 174 -20.74 -8.04 19.32
N HIS A 175 -19.68 -7.48 19.91
CA HIS A 175 -18.99 -6.28 19.41
C HIS A 175 -17.49 -6.54 19.10
N PRO A 176 -17.15 -7.48 18.20
CA PRO A 176 -15.74 -7.74 17.86
C PRO A 176 -15.11 -6.65 16.98
N LEU A 177 -15.91 -5.78 16.36
CA LEU A 177 -15.46 -4.72 15.45
C LEU A 177 -15.39 -3.38 16.19
N LEU A 178 -14.27 -2.69 16.04
CA LEU A 178 -14.09 -1.31 16.52
C LEU A 178 -14.46 -0.30 15.44
N HIS A 179 -14.95 0.86 15.87
CA HIS A 179 -15.30 1.97 14.99
C HIS A 179 -14.05 2.76 14.60
N GLY A 180 -14.08 3.35 13.40
CA GLY A 180 -12.94 4.06 12.83
C GLY A 180 -11.95 3.15 12.08
N ALA A 181 -10.76 3.68 11.82
CA ALA A 181 -9.70 2.98 11.09
C ALA A 181 -8.32 3.48 11.52
N VAL A 182 -7.31 2.64 11.34
CA VAL A 182 -5.90 3.03 11.49
C VAL A 182 -5.42 3.63 10.16
N GLY A 183 -5.03 4.90 10.19
CA GLY A 183 -4.44 5.60 9.03
C GLY A 183 -2.94 5.32 8.89
N PRO A 184 -2.35 5.61 7.72
CA PRO A 184 -0.95 5.35 7.46
C PRO A 184 -0.05 6.40 8.14
N ALA A 185 1.16 6.00 8.50
CA ALA A 185 2.23 6.89 8.92
C ALA A 185 2.47 7.97 7.85
N GLY A 186 2.39 9.24 8.27
CA GLY A 186 2.50 10.38 7.37
C GLY A 186 1.25 10.66 6.53
N GLY A 187 0.13 10.00 6.79
CA GLY A 187 -1.18 10.32 6.22
C GLY A 187 -1.39 9.93 4.75
N ARG A 188 -0.39 9.31 4.10
CA ARG A 188 -0.44 8.86 2.70
C ARG A 188 0.43 7.62 2.46
N PRO A 189 0.28 6.90 1.32
CA PRO A 189 1.16 5.80 0.97
C PRO A 189 2.61 6.26 0.73
N LEU A 190 3.57 5.39 1.03
CA LEU A 190 4.99 5.57 0.71
C LEU A 190 5.26 5.39 -0.79
N PHE A 191 4.47 4.54 -1.44
CA PHE A 191 4.57 4.23 -2.86
C PHE A 191 3.21 3.81 -3.40
N THR A 192 2.94 4.17 -4.65
CA THR A 192 1.76 3.72 -5.42
C THR A 192 2.20 3.26 -6.80
N HIS A 193 1.58 2.20 -7.30
CA HIS A 193 1.84 1.64 -8.62
C HIS A 193 0.52 1.28 -9.31
N THR A 194 0.46 1.48 -10.63
CA THR A 194 -0.70 1.16 -11.46
C THR A 194 -0.28 0.27 -12.62
N GLY A 195 -1.18 -0.59 -13.09
CA GLY A 195 -0.95 -1.46 -14.25
C GLY A 195 -0.86 -2.93 -13.86
N THR A 196 0.19 -3.33 -13.16
CA THR A 196 0.38 -4.72 -12.69
C THR A 196 0.13 -4.81 -11.18
N ARG A 197 -0.49 -5.90 -10.70
CA ARG A 197 -0.66 -6.12 -9.26
C ARG A 197 0.68 -6.48 -8.61
N LEU A 198 0.94 -5.86 -7.47
CA LEU A 198 2.05 -6.24 -6.60
C LEU A 198 1.53 -7.23 -5.55
N THR A 199 2.30 -8.26 -5.27
CA THR A 199 1.90 -9.40 -4.43
C THR A 199 2.85 -9.64 -3.26
N GLN A 200 4.10 -9.20 -3.36
CA GLN A 200 5.13 -9.43 -2.35
C GLN A 200 5.75 -8.10 -1.90
N LEU A 201 6.15 -8.04 -0.63
CA LEU A 201 6.79 -6.87 -0.04
C LEU A 201 7.94 -7.30 0.88
N ALA A 202 9.12 -6.77 0.61
CA ALA A 202 10.20 -6.69 1.60
C ALA A 202 10.77 -5.28 1.68
N VAL A 203 11.32 -4.95 2.85
CA VAL A 203 11.67 -3.58 3.19
C VAL A 203 13.00 -3.55 3.94
N ASP A 204 13.84 -2.59 3.59
CA ASP A 204 14.99 -2.19 4.40
C ASP A 204 14.84 -0.72 4.80
N THR A 205 14.56 -0.46 6.07
CA THR A 205 14.40 0.90 6.62
C THR A 205 15.71 1.58 6.99
N GLY A 206 16.84 0.87 6.92
CA GLY A 206 18.16 1.35 7.31
C GLY A 206 19.18 1.29 6.18
N ALA A 207 18.74 1.56 4.94
CA ALA A 207 19.59 1.44 3.77
C ALA A 207 20.62 2.58 3.68
N GLY A 208 21.79 2.24 3.13
CA GLY A 208 22.88 3.15 2.84
C GLY A 208 23.77 3.54 4.02
N PRO A 209 24.81 4.36 3.79
CA PRO A 209 25.88 4.60 4.75
C PRO A 209 25.45 5.24 6.06
N ARG A 210 24.38 6.03 6.03
CA ARG A 210 23.81 6.70 7.21
C ARG A 210 22.64 5.93 7.82
N GLY A 211 22.22 4.82 7.21
CA GLY A 211 21.09 4.02 7.64
C GLY A 211 19.76 4.78 7.70
N ASN A 212 19.58 5.80 6.85
CA ASN A 212 18.44 6.72 6.90
C ASN A 212 17.56 6.67 5.63
N HIS A 213 17.79 5.70 4.75
CA HIS A 213 16.97 5.49 3.56
C HIS A 213 16.08 4.26 3.73
N THR A 214 14.84 4.35 3.26
CA THR A 214 13.92 3.21 3.20
C THR A 214 13.82 2.71 1.76
N VAL A 215 14.22 1.47 1.53
CA VAL A 215 14.11 0.79 0.23
C VAL A 215 13.04 -0.29 0.30
N LEU A 216 12.15 -0.29 -0.69
CA LEU A 216 11.09 -1.27 -0.90
C LEU A 216 11.51 -2.21 -2.03
N PHE A 217 11.34 -3.50 -1.82
CA PHE A 217 11.40 -4.53 -2.84
C PHE A 217 9.98 -5.07 -3.01
N LEU A 218 9.47 -5.05 -4.23
CA LEU A 218 8.08 -5.32 -4.54
C LEU A 218 7.98 -6.36 -5.65
N GLY A 219 7.42 -7.53 -5.35
CA GLY A 219 7.18 -8.56 -6.34
C GLY A 219 5.87 -8.29 -7.07
N ALA A 220 5.91 -8.32 -8.40
CA ALA A 220 4.75 -8.16 -9.27
C ALA A 220 4.22 -9.51 -9.76
N GLU A 221 2.95 -9.56 -10.15
CA GLU A 221 2.32 -10.79 -10.63
C GLU A 221 2.86 -11.30 -11.97
N ASP A 222 3.47 -10.42 -12.75
CA ASP A 222 4.16 -10.73 -14.00
C ASP A 222 5.61 -11.20 -13.79
N GLY A 223 6.04 -11.35 -12.53
CA GLY A 223 7.34 -11.89 -12.17
C GLY A 223 8.49 -10.88 -12.16
N ARG A 224 8.19 -9.59 -12.28
CA ARG A 224 9.16 -8.52 -12.04
C ARG A 224 9.31 -8.22 -10.56
N VAL A 225 10.46 -7.67 -10.19
CA VAL A 225 10.73 -7.09 -8.87
C VAL A 225 11.06 -5.61 -9.05
N LEU A 226 10.30 -4.74 -8.39
CA LEU A 226 10.55 -3.31 -8.38
C LEU A 226 11.37 -2.98 -7.12
N LYS A 227 12.49 -2.30 -7.31
CA LYS A 227 13.30 -1.74 -6.24
C LYS A 227 13.05 -0.23 -6.16
N VAL A 228 12.50 0.23 -5.06
CA VAL A 228 12.00 1.61 -4.90
C VAL A 228 12.62 2.26 -3.67
N LEU A 229 13.20 3.44 -3.84
CA LEU A 229 13.55 4.33 -2.74
C LEU A 229 12.31 5.11 -2.30
N ALA A 230 11.81 4.84 -1.10
CA ALA A 230 10.65 5.54 -0.56
C ALA A 230 10.97 7.01 -0.27
N ALA A 231 9.99 7.90 -0.48
CA ALA A 231 10.08 9.30 -0.09
C ALA A 231 10.42 9.45 1.40
N ALA A 232 11.40 10.29 1.71
CA ALA A 232 11.66 10.75 3.06
C ALA A 232 10.50 11.64 3.54
N GLN A 233 9.57 11.10 4.32
CA GLN A 233 8.51 11.92 4.89
C GLN A 233 9.13 12.86 5.94
N HIS A 234 9.24 14.16 5.64
CA HIS A 234 9.36 15.16 6.69
C HIS A 234 8.08 15.10 7.54
N PRO A 235 8.17 15.10 8.88
CA PRO A 235 6.99 15.20 9.71
C PRO A 235 6.34 16.55 9.44
N GLU A 236 5.28 16.58 8.63
CA GLU A 236 4.35 17.70 8.59
C GLU A 236 3.84 17.89 10.02
N ALA A 237 4.06 19.09 10.58
CA ALA A 237 3.52 19.45 11.88
C ALA A 237 1.98 19.26 11.85
N PRO A 238 1.36 18.79 12.95
CA PRO A 238 -0.08 18.64 12.99
C PRO A 238 -0.72 20.01 12.73
N GLN A 239 -1.50 20.11 11.65
CA GLN A 239 -2.35 21.27 11.43
C GLN A 239 -3.37 21.33 12.58
N PRO A 240 -3.50 22.48 13.28
CA PRO A 240 -4.52 22.62 14.30
C PRO A 240 -5.91 22.47 13.66
N ALA A 241 -6.73 21.59 14.23
CA ALA A 241 -8.14 21.53 13.90
C ALA A 241 -8.84 22.82 14.33
N GLY A 242 -9.59 23.43 13.42
CA GLY A 242 -10.70 24.33 13.73
C GLY A 242 -10.33 25.78 14.06
N GLY A 243 -10.35 26.63 13.04
CA GLY A 243 -10.52 28.08 13.19
C GLY A 243 -11.44 28.59 12.08
N THR A 244 -12.61 29.09 12.46
CA THR A 244 -13.63 29.63 11.55
C THR A 244 -13.07 30.85 10.79
N LEU A 245 -12.98 30.76 9.46
CA LEU A 245 -12.61 31.89 8.60
C LEU A 245 -13.81 32.81 8.40
N ALA A 246 -13.65 34.08 8.79
CA ALA A 246 -14.55 35.15 8.41
C ALA A 246 -14.40 35.46 6.89
N PRO A 247 -15.47 35.92 6.20
CA PRO A 247 -15.40 36.20 4.77
C PRO A 247 -14.69 37.54 4.52
N GLY A 248 -13.54 37.54 3.81
CA GLY A 248 -12.97 38.81 3.33
C GLY A 248 -11.52 38.87 2.85
N ASP A 249 -10.66 37.85 3.05
CA ASP A 249 -9.24 37.97 2.69
C ASP A 249 -8.88 37.20 1.41
N THR A 250 -8.78 37.93 0.30
CA THR A 250 -8.09 37.48 -0.92
C THR A 250 -6.57 37.55 -0.70
N ARG A 251 -5.96 36.43 -0.31
CA ARG A 251 -4.51 36.24 -0.44
C ARG A 251 -4.22 35.35 -1.64
N GLU A 252 -3.52 35.94 -2.60
CA GLU A 252 -2.97 35.30 -3.79
C GLU A 252 -2.19 34.04 -3.39
N LEU A 253 -2.42 32.94 -4.12
CA LEU A 253 -1.68 31.69 -3.98
C LEU A 253 -0.21 31.92 -4.32
N GLY A 254 0.59 32.18 -3.28
CA GLY A 254 2.02 31.98 -3.33
C GLY A 254 2.31 30.49 -3.44
N ASP A 255 2.88 30.12 -4.58
CA ASP A 255 3.41 28.80 -4.94
C ASP A 255 4.32 28.27 -3.81
N SER A 256 3.74 27.47 -2.91
CA SER A 256 4.49 26.79 -1.86
C SER A 256 5.33 25.73 -2.54
N ARG A 257 6.62 26.06 -2.72
CA ARG A 257 7.68 25.13 -3.13
C ARG A 257 7.55 23.83 -2.37
N ASP A 258 6.94 22.87 -3.05
CA ASP A 258 6.88 21.48 -2.65
C ASP A 258 8.30 20.93 -2.77
N SER A 259 9.09 21.07 -1.69
CA SER A 259 10.27 20.24 -1.47
C SER A 259 9.80 18.81 -1.14
N SER A 260 8.97 18.23 -2.01
CA SER A 260 8.43 16.90 -1.84
C SER A 260 9.55 15.91 -1.98
N ALA A 261 9.83 15.21 -0.89
CA ALA A 261 10.60 14.00 -0.99
C ALA A 261 9.93 13.08 -2.02
N LYS A 262 10.64 12.87 -3.13
CA LYS A 262 10.11 12.12 -4.28
C LYS A 262 10.45 10.65 -4.11
N THR A 263 9.44 9.79 -4.14
CA THR A 263 9.66 8.35 -4.25
C THR A 263 10.29 8.04 -5.61
N LEU A 264 11.35 7.22 -5.64
CA LEU A 264 12.15 6.95 -6.83
C LEU A 264 12.18 5.45 -7.11
N LEU A 265 11.74 5.04 -8.31
CA LEU A 265 12.00 3.69 -8.82
C LEU A 265 13.48 3.61 -9.18
N LEU A 266 14.24 2.79 -8.44
CA LEU A 266 15.68 2.62 -8.65
C LEU A 266 15.95 1.61 -9.76
N GLU A 267 15.25 0.49 -9.74
CA GLU A 267 15.47 -0.62 -10.67
C GLU A 267 14.21 -1.45 -10.84
N GLU A 268 14.06 -2.01 -12.03
CA GLU A 268 13.07 -3.03 -12.35
C GLU A 268 13.80 -4.28 -12.82
N ILE A 269 13.63 -5.38 -12.07
CA ILE A 269 14.38 -6.61 -12.27
C ILE A 269 13.40 -7.69 -12.74
N SER A 270 13.59 -8.18 -13.97
CA SER A 270 12.88 -9.34 -14.47
C SER A 270 13.58 -10.62 -13.98
N LEU A 271 12.96 -11.35 -13.05
CA LEU A 271 13.50 -12.62 -12.57
C LEU A 271 13.32 -13.76 -13.60
N TYR A 272 12.46 -13.56 -14.59
CA TYR A 272 12.16 -14.54 -15.62
C TYR A 272 12.75 -14.11 -16.96
N ASP A 273 13.64 -14.95 -17.49
CA ASP A 273 14.13 -14.87 -18.86
C ASP A 273 13.43 -15.94 -19.71
N PRO A 274 12.55 -15.55 -20.66
CA PRO A 274 11.89 -16.51 -21.54
C PRO A 274 12.85 -17.28 -22.44
N GLY A 275 14.11 -16.84 -22.61
CA GLY A 275 15.16 -17.53 -23.35
C GLY A 275 15.80 -18.72 -22.62
N ARG A 276 15.64 -18.81 -21.29
CA ARG A 276 16.04 -20.00 -20.50
C ARG A 276 14.83 -20.91 -20.34
N GLN A 277 14.64 -21.76 -21.35
CA GLN A 277 13.54 -22.71 -21.50
C GLN A 277 13.56 -23.86 -20.47
N ALA A 278 13.50 -23.54 -19.19
CA ALA A 278 13.46 -24.53 -18.10
C ALA A 278 12.22 -24.42 -17.21
N CYS A 279 11.31 -23.46 -17.46
CA CYS A 279 10.19 -23.22 -16.53
C CYS A 279 8.84 -22.98 -17.23
N LYS A 280 8.19 -24.04 -17.73
CA LYS A 280 6.75 -24.02 -18.06
C LYS A 280 5.94 -24.03 -16.76
N GLY A 281 5.26 -22.92 -16.47
CA GLY A 281 4.31 -22.79 -15.37
C GLY A 281 4.23 -21.32 -14.92
N THR A 282 3.02 -20.78 -14.85
CA THR A 282 2.71 -19.47 -14.27
C THR A 282 3.28 -19.45 -12.85
N ARG A 283 4.40 -18.77 -12.64
CA ARG A 283 5.09 -18.75 -11.35
C ARG A 283 5.10 -17.33 -10.82
N MET A 284 4.35 -17.14 -9.74
CA MET A 284 4.35 -15.96 -8.90
C MET A 284 5.61 -16.00 -8.00
N CYS A 285 6.18 -14.85 -7.65
CA CYS A 285 7.10 -14.79 -6.50
C CYS A 285 6.28 -15.09 -5.24
N GLU A 286 6.57 -16.19 -4.53
CA GLU A 286 5.76 -16.63 -3.39
C GLU A 286 6.22 -16.05 -2.05
N VAL A 287 7.52 -15.78 -1.89
CA VAL A 287 8.07 -15.23 -0.64
C VAL A 287 9.22 -14.28 -0.95
N MET A 288 9.25 -13.15 -0.24
CA MET A 288 10.28 -12.13 -0.34
C MET A 288 10.93 -11.87 1.04
N GLU A 289 12.15 -12.40 1.27
CA GLU A 289 12.97 -12.09 2.46
C GLU A 289 14.28 -11.34 2.16
N VAL A 290 14.46 -10.17 2.79
CA VAL A 290 15.67 -9.34 2.73
C VAL A 290 16.66 -9.83 3.78
N SER A 291 17.77 -10.44 3.35
CA SER A 291 18.86 -10.83 4.26
C SER A 291 19.90 -9.71 4.36
N LYS A 292 19.93 -9.04 5.52
CA LYS A 292 20.92 -7.98 5.81
C LYS A 292 22.36 -8.50 5.87
N GLY A 293 22.56 -9.75 6.31
CA GLY A 293 23.88 -10.37 6.44
C GLY A 293 24.56 -10.70 5.11
N THR A 294 23.79 -11.15 4.11
CA THR A 294 24.30 -11.44 2.76
C THR A 294 24.07 -10.30 1.75
N ARG A 295 23.42 -9.20 2.17
CA ARG A 295 23.00 -8.07 1.32
C ARG A 295 22.36 -8.54 0.02
N ALA A 296 21.55 -9.60 0.13
CA ALA A 296 20.81 -10.21 -0.94
C ALA A 296 19.37 -10.42 -0.49
N TRP A 297 18.45 -10.25 -1.43
CA TRP A 297 17.09 -10.69 -1.25
C TRP A 297 16.93 -12.10 -1.82
N GLN A 298 16.24 -12.99 -1.10
CA GLN A 298 15.97 -14.35 -1.59
C GLN A 298 14.49 -14.51 -1.91
N GLY A 299 14.21 -14.80 -3.18
CA GLY A 299 12.90 -15.25 -3.63
C GLY A 299 12.84 -16.76 -3.66
N THR A 300 11.93 -17.37 -2.92
CA THR A 300 11.64 -18.80 -3.08
C THR A 300 10.53 -18.95 -4.12
N GLY A 301 10.91 -19.28 -5.35
CA GLY A 301 10.03 -20.00 -6.27
C GLY A 301 10.22 -21.50 -6.05
N ALA A 302 9.17 -22.30 -6.27
CA ALA A 302 9.02 -23.69 -5.83
C ALA A 302 10.23 -24.65 -5.92
N HIS A 303 11.31 -24.41 -6.66
CA HIS A 303 12.49 -25.30 -6.67
C HIS A 303 13.90 -24.67 -6.72
N THR A 304 14.07 -23.35 -6.64
CA THR A 304 15.42 -22.75 -6.51
C THR A 304 15.33 -21.35 -5.90
N GLY A 305 15.93 -21.17 -4.71
CA GLY A 305 16.13 -19.84 -4.15
C GLY A 305 17.12 -19.06 -5.00
N THR A 306 16.63 -18.13 -5.83
CA THR A 306 17.49 -17.20 -6.56
C THR A 306 17.70 -15.98 -5.67
N GLY A 307 18.94 -15.81 -5.20
CA GLY A 307 19.34 -14.63 -4.45
C GLY A 307 19.70 -13.51 -5.42
N THR A 308 18.96 -12.41 -5.40
CA THR A 308 19.32 -11.20 -6.15
C THR A 308 20.07 -10.26 -5.23
N ARG A 309 21.23 -9.76 -5.67
CA ARG A 309 22.03 -8.83 -4.87
C ARG A 309 21.27 -7.52 -4.70
N MET A 310 21.32 -6.94 -3.50
CA MET A 310 20.73 -5.61 -3.24
C MET A 310 21.47 -4.50 -3.98
N ALA A 311 22.69 -4.75 -4.45
CA ALA A 311 23.49 -3.84 -5.27
C ALA A 311 24.04 -4.55 -6.51
N ALA A 312 23.89 -3.91 -7.66
CA ALA A 312 24.51 -4.32 -8.90
C ALA A 312 25.87 -3.61 -9.06
N ALA A 313 26.97 -4.31 -8.76
CA ALA A 313 28.32 -3.80 -8.95
C ALA A 313 28.76 -4.03 -10.39
N PHE A 314 28.36 -3.15 -11.30
CA PHE A 314 28.89 -3.13 -12.66
C PHE A 314 30.01 -2.08 -12.76
N PRO A 315 31.07 -2.32 -13.55
CA PRO A 315 32.03 -1.28 -13.89
C PRO A 315 31.28 -0.20 -14.67
N CYS A 316 30.94 0.89 -13.99
CA CYS A 316 30.27 2.04 -14.59
C CYS A 316 31.05 3.33 -14.26
N PRO A 317 30.96 4.37 -15.11
CA PRO A 317 31.59 5.66 -14.84
C PRO A 317 31.06 6.30 -13.54
N CYS A 318 31.87 7.17 -12.93
CA CYS A 318 31.51 7.91 -11.71
C CYS A 318 30.12 8.55 -11.80
N ARG A 319 29.84 9.21 -12.93
CA ARG A 319 28.56 9.89 -13.17
C ARG A 319 27.38 8.91 -13.13
N SER A 320 27.51 7.74 -13.75
CA SER A 320 26.47 6.71 -13.76
C SER A 320 26.24 6.10 -12.38
N CYS A 321 27.31 5.88 -11.61
CA CYS A 321 27.23 5.38 -10.24
C CYS A 321 26.44 6.34 -9.33
N LEU A 322 26.76 7.63 -9.38
CA LEU A 322 26.08 8.65 -8.58
C LEU A 322 24.65 8.90 -9.08
N ALA A 323 24.42 8.87 -10.40
CA ALA A 323 23.09 9.05 -11.00
C ALA A 323 22.12 7.90 -10.67
N ALA A 324 22.62 6.72 -10.32
CA ALA A 324 21.78 5.59 -9.90
C ALA A 324 21.00 5.87 -8.61
N ARG A 325 21.50 6.78 -7.75
CA ARG A 325 20.87 7.18 -6.47
C ARG A 325 20.45 5.99 -5.61
N ASP A 326 21.22 4.91 -5.69
CA ASP A 326 20.98 3.66 -5.00
C ASP A 326 21.70 3.70 -3.64
N PRO A 327 20.98 3.63 -2.50
CA PRO A 327 21.61 3.67 -1.18
C PRO A 327 22.68 2.60 -0.98
N TYR A 328 22.58 1.48 -1.70
CA TYR A 328 23.53 0.38 -1.58
C TYR A 328 24.79 0.55 -2.45
N CYS A 329 24.88 1.58 -3.28
CA CYS A 329 26.01 1.81 -4.19
C CYS A 329 26.76 3.09 -3.80
N VAL A 330 28.10 3.02 -3.80
CA VAL A 330 28.99 4.16 -3.55
C VAL A 330 30.12 4.18 -4.58
N TRP A 331 30.60 5.38 -4.91
CA TRP A 331 31.76 5.56 -5.78
C TRP A 331 33.05 5.67 -4.98
N LEU A 332 34.05 4.85 -5.32
CA LEU A 332 35.41 4.96 -4.82
C LEU A 332 36.36 5.32 -5.97
N PRO A 333 37.18 6.39 -5.85
CA PRO A 333 38.15 6.74 -6.89
C PRO A 333 39.11 5.60 -7.27
N SER A 334 39.42 4.70 -6.33
CA SER A 334 40.34 3.58 -6.53
C SER A 334 39.71 2.29 -7.05
N ARG A 335 38.38 2.13 -6.95
CA ARG A 335 37.68 0.86 -7.25
C ARG A 335 36.46 1.03 -8.17
N GLY A 336 36.11 2.26 -8.50
CA GLY A 336 34.89 2.58 -9.23
C GLY A 336 33.63 2.43 -8.37
N CYS A 337 32.51 2.10 -9.01
CA CYS A 337 31.24 1.89 -8.32
C CYS A 337 31.22 0.54 -7.61
N VAL A 338 31.01 0.54 -6.29
CA VAL A 338 31.00 -0.67 -5.48
C VAL A 338 29.80 -0.69 -4.54
N PRO A 339 29.36 -1.88 -4.09
CA PRO A 339 28.37 -1.98 -3.02
C PRO A 339 28.93 -1.38 -1.73
N PHE A 340 28.14 -0.59 -1.03
CA PHE A 340 28.48 -0.09 0.29
C PHE A 340 28.72 -1.26 1.25
N SER A 341 29.79 -1.17 2.06
CA SER A 341 30.07 -1.99 3.24
C SER A 341 30.67 -1.13 4.33
N GLU A 342 30.49 -1.52 5.59
CA GLU A 342 31.10 -0.84 6.75
C GLU A 342 32.63 -0.94 6.71
N ASP A 343 33.18 -1.97 6.05
CA ASP A 343 34.62 -2.17 5.87
C ASP A 343 35.24 -1.27 4.79
N LEU A 344 34.42 -0.48 4.08
CA LEU A 344 34.95 0.39 3.03
C LEU A 344 35.75 1.55 3.63
N PRO A 345 36.84 1.97 2.97
CA PRO A 345 37.60 3.14 3.40
C PRO A 345 36.73 4.41 3.34
N SER A 346 37.01 5.35 4.24
CA SER A 346 36.44 6.69 4.19
C SER A 346 36.78 7.40 2.87
N GLY A 347 35.93 8.33 2.42
CA GLY A 347 36.16 9.10 1.18
C GLY A 347 35.42 8.55 -0.05
N PHE A 348 34.51 7.61 0.13
CA PHE A 348 33.54 7.26 -0.91
C PHE A 348 32.55 8.41 -1.17
N GLN A 349 31.99 8.45 -2.37
CA GLN A 349 31.00 9.45 -2.78
C GLN A 349 29.65 8.78 -3.06
N GLN A 350 28.56 9.45 -2.69
CA GLN A 350 27.19 9.05 -2.98
C GLN A 350 26.32 10.31 -3.11
N ASP A 351 25.44 10.34 -4.12
CA ASP A 351 24.43 11.39 -4.28
C ASP A 351 23.04 10.77 -4.26
N MET A 352 22.27 11.07 -3.21
CA MET A 352 20.91 10.60 -3.03
C MET A 352 19.86 11.65 -3.39
N GLU A 353 20.25 12.92 -3.40
CA GLU A 353 19.36 14.08 -3.59
C GLU A 353 19.25 14.44 -5.07
N GLY A 354 20.20 14.00 -5.90
CA GLY A 354 20.22 14.26 -7.34
C GLY A 354 20.68 15.69 -7.63
N SER A 355 21.65 16.16 -6.86
CA SER A 355 22.17 17.52 -6.98
C SER A 355 22.81 17.72 -8.35
N LEU A 356 22.49 18.82 -9.05
CA LEU A 356 23.07 19.21 -10.36
C LEU A 356 24.61 19.37 -10.36
N GLY A 357 25.27 19.21 -9.21
CA GLY A 357 26.71 19.29 -8.98
C GLY A 357 27.53 18.02 -9.26
N ILE A 358 26.97 16.99 -9.93
CA ILE A 358 27.73 15.78 -10.34
C ILE A 358 29.01 16.13 -11.14
N SER A 359 29.04 17.32 -11.76
CA SER A 359 30.23 17.81 -12.48
C SER A 359 31.42 18.18 -11.58
N GLY A 360 31.21 18.45 -10.28
CA GLY A 360 32.27 18.79 -9.33
C GLY A 360 32.82 17.61 -8.53
N THR A 361 32.01 16.56 -8.31
CA THR A 361 32.36 15.38 -7.49
C THR A 361 33.23 14.37 -8.26
N CYS A 362 32.97 14.19 -9.56
CA CYS A 362 33.72 13.31 -10.45
C CYS A 362 34.89 14.00 -11.15
N ARG A 363 35.64 14.88 -10.47
CA ARG A 363 36.78 15.59 -11.07
C ARG A 363 38.03 14.70 -11.08
N GLY A 364 38.19 13.92 -12.15
CA GLY A 364 39.32 12.99 -12.31
C GLY A 364 39.48 12.37 -13.71
N ASP A 365 38.43 12.34 -14.55
CA ASP A 365 38.48 11.73 -15.90
C ASP A 365 38.62 12.77 -17.03
N ALA A 366 39.46 13.80 -16.84
CA ALA A 366 39.91 14.64 -17.95
C ALA A 366 41.09 13.96 -18.66
N GLY A 367 40.83 12.80 -19.30
CA GLY A 367 41.89 12.00 -19.92
C GLY A 367 41.42 10.90 -20.87
N GLY A 368 40.18 10.94 -21.34
CA GLY A 368 39.65 9.94 -22.27
C GLY A 368 38.68 10.54 -23.26
N SER A 369 39.22 11.00 -24.39
CA SER A 369 38.56 11.14 -25.70
C SER A 369 37.04 11.28 -25.70
N ASP A 370 36.59 12.52 -25.89
CA ASP A 370 35.31 12.89 -26.47
C ASP A 370 35.08 12.11 -27.79
N LYS A 371 34.45 10.94 -27.69
CA LYS A 371 33.83 10.21 -28.80
C LYS A 371 32.56 9.55 -28.29
N ASP A 372 31.49 10.30 -28.48
CA ASP A 372 30.17 9.87 -28.94
C ASP A 372 29.94 8.34 -28.96
N GLY A 373 29.01 7.89 -28.13
CA GLY A 373 28.73 6.48 -27.91
C GLY A 373 27.78 6.31 -26.74
N ASP A 374 26.56 6.80 -26.92
CA ASP A 374 25.37 6.54 -26.12
C ASP A 374 25.23 5.03 -25.84
N LEU A 375 25.74 4.58 -24.69
CA LEU A 375 25.58 3.20 -24.17
C LEU A 375 25.02 3.24 -22.75
N ALA A 376 24.07 4.14 -22.52
CA ALA A 376 22.99 3.87 -21.60
C ALA A 376 21.86 3.25 -22.44
N HIS A 377 21.61 1.94 -22.30
CA HIS A 377 20.30 1.28 -22.39
C HIS A 377 20.49 -0.23 -22.56
N GLY A 378 20.63 -0.92 -21.42
CA GLY A 378 20.17 -2.29 -21.27
C GLY A 378 18.67 -2.32 -20.98
N VAL A 379 17.87 -1.62 -21.80
CA VAL A 379 16.42 -1.79 -21.88
C VAL A 379 16.09 -1.61 -23.35
N ARG A 380 15.71 -2.69 -24.05
CA ARG A 380 14.83 -2.50 -25.20
C ARG A 380 13.52 -1.99 -24.62
N HIS A 381 13.37 -0.67 -24.58
CA HIS A 381 12.06 -0.13 -24.80
C HIS A 381 11.70 -0.58 -26.22
N SER A 382 10.71 -1.46 -26.34
CA SER A 382 9.73 -1.18 -27.38
C SER A 382 9.32 0.27 -27.10
N GLY A 383 9.77 1.19 -27.95
CA GLY A 383 9.24 2.56 -27.89
C GLY A 383 7.71 2.46 -27.87
N PRO A 384 6.99 3.50 -27.41
CA PRO A 384 5.58 3.57 -27.71
C PRO A 384 5.49 3.40 -29.23
N GLY A 385 5.02 2.23 -29.68
CA GLY A 385 4.72 2.01 -31.08
C GLY A 385 3.83 3.17 -31.43
N ALA A 386 4.30 4.00 -32.37
CA ALA A 386 3.76 5.32 -32.68
C ALA A 386 2.31 5.37 -32.25
N GLU A 387 2.02 6.09 -31.15
CA GLU A 387 0.64 6.38 -30.80
C GLU A 387 0.06 6.92 -32.09
N ALA A 388 -0.82 6.13 -32.71
CA ALA A 388 -1.61 6.61 -33.80
C ALA A 388 -2.52 7.64 -33.15
N THR A 389 -2.02 8.86 -32.99
CA THR A 389 -2.82 10.03 -32.68
C THR A 389 -3.77 10.14 -33.85
N VAL A 390 -4.95 9.55 -33.68
CA VAL A 390 -6.06 9.72 -34.59
C VAL A 390 -6.26 11.23 -34.68
N PRO A 391 -6.07 11.85 -35.86
CA PRO A 391 -6.22 13.29 -36.00
C PRO A 391 -7.57 13.69 -35.42
N VAL A 392 -7.63 14.75 -34.62
CA VAL A 392 -8.89 15.28 -34.05
C VAL A 392 -10.02 15.37 -35.10
N PRO A 393 -9.77 15.72 -36.38
CA PRO A 393 -10.80 15.66 -37.43
C PRO A 393 -11.41 14.27 -37.69
N VAL A 394 -10.61 13.21 -37.57
CA VAL A 394 -11.07 11.82 -37.74
C VAL A 394 -11.92 11.38 -36.54
N LEU A 395 -11.52 11.75 -35.33
CA LEU A 395 -12.29 11.50 -34.11
C LEU A 395 -13.64 12.23 -34.13
N VAL A 396 -13.66 13.50 -34.54
CA VAL A 396 -14.88 14.28 -34.76
C VAL A 396 -15.73 13.66 -35.88
N GLY A 397 -15.12 13.21 -36.97
CA GLY A 397 -15.80 12.50 -38.06
C GLY A 397 -16.45 11.20 -37.61
N CYS A 398 -15.76 10.39 -36.79
CA CYS A 398 -16.30 9.15 -36.22
C CYS A 398 -17.48 9.42 -35.25
N LEU A 399 -17.38 10.45 -34.41
CA LEU A 399 -18.46 10.85 -33.50
C LEU A 399 -19.70 11.33 -34.27
N LEU A 400 -19.52 12.19 -35.27
CA LEU A 400 -20.62 12.67 -36.12
C LEU A 400 -21.25 11.54 -36.93
N GLY A 401 -20.43 10.63 -37.47
CA GLY A 401 -20.90 9.45 -38.19
C GLY A 401 -21.71 8.49 -37.32
N ALA A 402 -21.26 8.22 -36.09
CA ALA A 402 -21.99 7.40 -35.13
C ALA A 402 -23.33 8.04 -34.73
N PHE A 403 -23.37 9.36 -34.55
CA PHE A 403 -24.60 10.09 -34.25
C PHE A 403 -25.59 10.06 -35.41
N ALA A 404 -25.11 10.26 -36.65
CA ALA A 404 -25.96 10.22 -37.84
C ALA A 404 -26.52 8.81 -38.10
N LEU A 405 -25.69 7.76 -37.94
CA LEU A 405 -26.14 6.38 -38.07
C LEU A 405 -27.11 5.99 -36.95
N GLY A 406 -26.87 6.42 -35.72
CA GLY A 406 -27.80 6.23 -34.60
C GLY A 406 -29.14 6.92 -34.82
N ALA A 407 -29.13 8.15 -35.34
CA ALA A 407 -30.35 8.89 -35.69
C ALA A 407 -31.13 8.24 -36.84
N LEU A 408 -30.44 7.72 -37.87
CA LEU A 408 -31.08 6.99 -38.96
C LEU A 408 -31.68 5.65 -38.50
N ALA A 409 -30.96 4.90 -37.65
CA ALA A 409 -31.45 3.64 -37.11
C ALA A 409 -32.68 3.86 -36.21
N THR A 410 -32.65 4.86 -35.34
CA THR A 410 -33.80 5.21 -34.48
C THR A 410 -34.98 5.75 -35.28
N GLY A 411 -34.74 6.54 -36.34
CA GLY A 411 -35.76 6.98 -37.28
C GLY A 411 -36.42 5.80 -38.02
N LEU A 412 -35.63 4.86 -38.54
CA LEU A 412 -36.15 3.65 -39.20
C LEU A 412 -36.97 2.78 -38.25
N VAL A 413 -36.51 2.57 -37.01
CA VAL A 413 -37.27 1.81 -35.99
C VAL A 413 -38.58 2.53 -35.62
N ALA A 414 -38.55 3.85 -35.44
CA ALA A 414 -39.75 4.62 -35.15
C ALA A 414 -40.77 4.58 -36.30
N THR A 415 -40.31 4.48 -37.55
CA THR A 415 -41.17 4.41 -38.74
C THR A 415 -41.73 3.00 -38.96
N CYS A 416 -40.95 1.96 -38.66
CA CYS A 416 -41.39 0.57 -38.74
C CYS A 416 -42.30 0.13 -37.57
N CYS A 417 -42.25 0.81 -36.42
CA CYS A 417 -43.05 0.46 -35.23
C CYS A 417 -44.34 1.29 -35.06
N GLN A 418 -44.72 2.14 -36.02
CA GLN A 418 -46.07 2.74 -36.00
C GLN A 418 -47.12 1.69 -36.40
N LEU A 419 -47.60 0.94 -35.41
CA LEU A 419 -48.82 0.15 -35.51
C LEU A 419 -50.02 1.09 -35.69
N PRO A 420 -50.95 0.81 -36.63
CA PRO A 420 -52.15 1.62 -36.80
C PRO A 420 -53.02 1.57 -35.54
N ALA A 421 -53.43 2.74 -35.07
CA ALA A 421 -54.26 2.89 -33.87
C ALA A 421 -55.63 2.18 -34.04
N VAL A 422 -55.99 1.35 -33.06
CA VAL A 422 -57.32 0.74 -32.96
C VAL A 422 -58.34 1.84 -32.67
N PRO A 423 -59.45 1.97 -33.44
CA PRO A 423 -60.46 2.99 -33.19
C PRO A 423 -61.23 2.71 -31.89
N LYS A 424 -61.41 3.76 -31.07
CA LYS A 424 -62.20 3.74 -29.82
C LYS A 424 -63.68 3.52 -30.13
N ALA A 425 -64.30 2.57 -29.42
CA ALA A 425 -65.75 2.35 -29.44
C ALA A 425 -66.52 3.55 -28.84
N PRO A 426 -67.73 3.85 -29.32
CA PRO A 426 -68.52 4.98 -28.84
C PRO A 426 -69.14 4.71 -27.46
N PRO A 427 -69.40 5.76 -26.66
CA PRO A 427 -69.97 5.61 -25.32
C PRO A 427 -71.47 5.29 -25.39
N GLU A 428 -71.92 4.38 -24.52
CA GLU A 428 -73.32 4.04 -24.34
C GLU A 428 -74.05 5.16 -23.55
N PRO A 429 -75.28 5.54 -23.95
CA PRO A 429 -76.08 6.58 -23.29
C PRO A 429 -76.86 6.00 -22.07
N PRO A 430 -77.47 6.86 -21.24
CA PRO A 430 -77.45 6.77 -19.77
C PRO A 430 -78.29 5.66 -19.12
#